data_AF-G5DX85-F1
#
_entry.id   AF-G5DX85-F1
#
_cell.length_a   1.000
_cell.length_b   1.000
_cell.length_c   1.000
_cell.angle_alpha   90.00
_cell.angle_beta   90.00
_cell.angle_gamma   90.00
#
_symmetry.space_group_name_H-M   'P 1'
#
loop_
_entity.id
_entity.type
_entity.pdbx_description
1 polymer ?
#
loop_
_entity_poly.entity_id
_entity_poly.type
_entity_poly.pdbx_seq_one_letter_code
_entity_poly.pdbx_strand_id
1 'polypeptide(L)'
;RRSQAMKLGFLFRGLLLAFALLSPASSLRPLKEQSRSWGDEWLFVKKEDNNIGPFSSWNISGTYRGNWKFTESANISARFPDFKKSEGSSIVELMSTPTKITGVHYVQGVIIFHDVFDNDREGGGAQIRVEGVYIWPFRQLRMVANSGKDGELGLEEDYFLSNPYHLLGVFSSQVFQESPRVWRKKKSQVQDIEKHCNIEIAAQVSRIPSLQSDGEHDRYHLEGLMESPSADEDGDCFSPLLLNATSVNIEVYYNKAVNYTLMVTFVSFLQVLLLIRQMEHSNTQSGAAKVSILMIGQQAIMDAYLCLLHLTAGILVESLFNAFATAAFFKFVVFSIFEMRYLLAIWKASRPANSGEGWGAMRRELSVLYSRFYGILLGGILVMYEFHSYLRPILLLMYSFWIPQIVTNIIRDSRKPLHPHYILGMTITRLAIPLYVFGCPNNFMRIQPDKTWCVCLCTFMGFQSLVLLVQHYFGSRCFIPRQILPEKYSYYRRFDQDSNRTTDCVICMAAIDLSQRSGDCMVTPCDHFFHSGCLQRWMDIKMECPTCRRSLPPA
;
A
#
# COMPACT_ATOMS: atom_id res chain seq x y z
N ARG A 1 40.11 0.97 2.65
CA ARG A 1 38.91 0.38 1.99
C ARG A 1 37.58 0.62 2.73
N ARG A 2 37.43 0.35 4.05
CA ARG A 2 36.16 0.61 4.78
C ARG A 2 35.79 2.10 4.94
N SER A 3 36.77 2.99 5.14
CA SER A 3 36.52 4.42 5.39
C SER A 3 35.97 5.19 4.17
N GLN A 4 36.44 4.89 2.95
CA GLN A 4 36.00 5.61 1.73
C GLN A 4 34.63 5.17 1.21
N ALA A 5 34.27 3.87 1.34
CA ALA A 5 32.92 3.41 1.02
C ALA A 5 31.87 3.97 2.00
N MET A 6 32.27 4.19 3.26
CA MET A 6 31.43 4.85 4.27
C MET A 6 31.22 6.32 3.91
N LYS A 7 32.27 7.06 3.50
CA LYS A 7 32.16 8.46 3.06
C LYS A 7 31.25 8.64 1.84
N LEU A 8 31.30 7.73 0.86
CA LEU A 8 30.42 7.80 -0.33
C LEU A 8 28.95 7.46 0.02
N GLY A 9 28.73 6.50 0.92
CA GLY A 9 27.41 6.19 1.46
C GLY A 9 26.82 7.32 2.31
N PHE A 10 27.66 8.04 3.08
CA PHE A 10 27.26 9.23 3.83
C PHE A 10 26.99 10.43 2.94
N LEU A 11 27.75 10.62 1.85
CA LEU A 11 27.48 11.68 0.87
C LEU A 11 26.14 11.49 0.16
N PHE A 12 25.80 10.26 -0.25
CA PHE A 12 24.51 9.98 -0.89
C PHE A 12 23.34 9.96 0.10
N ARG A 13 23.52 9.45 1.32
CA ARG A 13 22.53 9.58 2.40
C ARG A 13 22.34 11.04 2.82
N GLY A 14 23.41 11.83 2.82
CA GLY A 14 23.39 13.27 3.07
C GLY A 14 22.68 14.04 1.96
N LEU A 15 22.85 13.64 0.69
CA LEU A 15 22.11 14.22 -0.44
C LEU A 15 20.61 13.87 -0.38
N LEU A 16 20.27 12.63 0.01
CA LEU A 16 18.89 12.19 0.25
C LEU A 16 18.23 12.92 1.42
N LEU A 17 18.99 13.15 2.50
CA LEU A 17 18.54 13.96 3.65
C LEU A 17 18.40 15.45 3.25
N ALA A 18 19.29 15.99 2.42
CA ALA A 18 19.20 17.35 1.93
C ALA A 18 17.99 17.58 1.02
N PHE A 19 17.60 16.60 0.20
CA PHE A 19 16.36 16.66 -0.58
C PHE A 19 15.10 16.47 0.29
N ALA A 20 15.19 15.70 1.39
CA ALA A 20 14.10 15.60 2.36
C ALA A 20 13.92 16.89 3.21
N LEU A 21 14.95 17.72 3.31
CA LEU A 21 14.95 19.00 4.03
C LEU A 21 14.52 20.20 3.16
N LEU A 22 14.42 20.03 1.84
CA LEU A 22 13.93 21.06 0.92
C LEU A 22 12.42 20.92 0.68
N SER A 23 11.64 21.12 1.73
CA SER A 23 10.24 21.54 1.64
C SER A 23 9.88 22.28 2.92
N PRO A 24 9.54 23.58 2.87
CA PRO A 24 9.03 24.26 4.04
C PRO A 24 7.73 23.58 4.46
N ALA A 25 7.69 23.10 5.70
CA ALA A 25 6.48 22.63 6.33
C ALA A 25 5.50 23.81 6.44
N SER A 26 4.59 23.94 5.47
CA SER A 26 3.41 24.76 5.64
C SER A 26 2.50 24.05 6.63
N SER A 27 2.61 24.49 7.89
CA SER A 27 1.63 24.27 8.94
C SER A 27 0.24 24.63 8.40
N LEU A 28 -0.58 23.63 8.09
CA LEU A 28 -2.00 23.83 7.86
C LEU A 28 -2.68 23.91 9.22
N ARG A 29 -2.87 25.15 9.69
CA ARG A 29 -3.91 25.48 10.66
C ARG A 29 -5.26 25.01 10.11
N PRO A 30 -6.19 24.56 10.96
CA PRO A 30 -7.57 24.31 10.53
C PRO A 30 -8.15 25.62 10.01
N LEU A 31 -8.66 25.59 8.78
CA LEU A 31 -9.35 26.71 8.16
C LEU A 31 -10.64 26.96 8.95
N LYS A 32 -10.62 28.09 9.66
CA LYS A 32 -11.76 28.82 10.20
C LYS A 32 -12.78 29.04 9.08
N GLU A 33 -13.97 28.45 9.22
CA GLU A 33 -15.13 28.78 8.39
C GLU A 33 -15.43 30.28 8.51
N GLN A 34 -15.41 30.97 7.38
CA GLN A 34 -15.88 32.33 7.28
C GLN A 34 -17.40 32.29 7.12
N SER A 35 -18.07 32.84 8.12
CA SER A 35 -19.51 33.07 8.18
C SER A 35 -20.03 33.78 6.93
N ARG A 36 -21.04 33.20 6.29
CA ARG A 36 -21.97 33.94 5.44
C ARG A 36 -23.29 34.08 6.18
N SER A 37 -23.70 35.34 6.31
CA SER A 37 -24.86 35.82 7.05
C SER A 37 -26.16 35.31 6.43
N TRP A 38 -27.08 34.91 7.32
CA TRP A 38 -28.50 34.91 7.03
C TRP A 38 -28.96 36.31 6.62
N GLY A 39 -29.72 36.36 5.54
CA GLY A 39 -30.55 37.47 5.12
C GLY A 39 -31.68 36.85 4.28
N ASP A 40 -32.90 37.15 4.69
CA ASP A 40 -34.16 36.59 4.23
C ASP A 40 -34.39 36.65 2.71
N GLU A 41 -35.36 35.83 2.28
CA GLU A 41 -36.36 36.11 1.24
C GLU A 41 -36.42 35.22 -0.02
N TRP A 42 -37.51 34.42 -0.04
CA TRP A 42 -38.44 34.10 -1.15
C TRP A 42 -38.15 32.94 -2.11
N LEU A 43 -39.04 31.93 -1.99
CA LEU A 43 -39.89 31.38 -3.05
C LEU A 43 -39.36 31.50 -4.49
N PHE A 44 -38.87 30.39 -5.05
CA PHE A 44 -39.20 30.01 -6.43
C PHE A 44 -39.22 28.49 -6.58
N VAL A 45 -40.42 27.96 -6.72
CA VAL A 45 -40.69 26.68 -7.39
C VAL A 45 -40.14 26.81 -8.80
N LYS A 46 -38.98 26.20 -9.08
CA LYS A 46 -38.51 26.02 -10.45
C LYS A 46 -38.75 24.59 -10.89
N LYS A 47 -39.88 24.44 -11.59
CA LYS A 47 -40.22 23.32 -12.45
C LYS A 47 -39.22 23.30 -13.60
N GLU A 48 -38.50 22.19 -13.78
CA GLU A 48 -37.96 21.84 -15.09
C GLU A 48 -37.79 20.32 -15.19
N ASP A 49 -38.54 19.80 -16.15
CA ASP A 49 -38.76 18.40 -16.49
C ASP A 49 -37.68 17.85 -17.44
N ASN A 50 -37.65 16.51 -17.48
CA ASN A 50 -37.33 15.64 -18.62
C ASN A 50 -35.87 15.21 -18.86
N ASN A 51 -35.58 13.97 -18.43
CA ASN A 51 -35.25 12.89 -19.38
C ASN A 51 -35.25 11.47 -18.75
N ILE A 52 -36.14 11.19 -17.80
CA ILE A 52 -36.50 9.83 -17.37
C ILE A 52 -38.02 9.84 -17.20
N GLY A 53 -38.72 8.85 -17.77
CA GLY A 53 -40.19 8.83 -17.77
C GLY A 53 -40.80 9.00 -16.37
N PRO A 54 -42.02 9.56 -16.26
CA PRO A 54 -42.62 9.99 -14.99
C PRO A 54 -42.92 8.89 -13.96
N PHE A 55 -42.52 7.64 -14.24
CA PHE A 55 -42.89 6.45 -13.47
C PHE A 55 -41.73 5.51 -13.10
N SER A 56 -40.45 5.88 -13.30
CA SER A 56 -39.37 5.05 -12.75
C SER A 56 -39.30 5.26 -11.23
N SER A 57 -39.74 4.28 -10.46
CA SER A 57 -39.60 4.30 -9.00
C SER A 57 -38.12 4.41 -8.60
N TRP A 58 -37.79 5.33 -7.70
CA TRP A 58 -36.43 5.40 -7.15
C TRP A 58 -36.20 4.24 -6.18
N ASN A 59 -35.16 3.45 -6.45
CA ASN A 59 -34.68 2.45 -5.50
C ASN A 59 -33.77 3.16 -4.49
N ILE A 60 -34.30 3.44 -3.30
CA ILE A 60 -33.58 4.07 -2.19
C ILE A 60 -32.87 3.03 -1.30
N SER A 61 -32.75 1.78 -1.76
CA SER A 61 -32.01 0.75 -1.03
C SER A 61 -30.52 1.07 -1.09
N GLY A 62 -29.84 1.02 0.05
CA GLY A 62 -28.40 1.24 0.14
C GLY A 62 -27.97 1.79 1.48
N THR A 63 -26.66 2.05 1.58
CA THR A 63 -26.05 2.64 2.76
C THR A 63 -25.89 4.14 2.55
N TYR A 64 -26.36 4.92 3.52
CA TYR A 64 -26.27 6.37 3.55
C TYR A 64 -25.32 6.77 4.67
N ARG A 65 -24.38 7.67 4.38
CA ARG A 65 -23.46 8.24 5.36
C ARG A 65 -23.81 9.69 5.60
N GLY A 66 -23.91 10.07 6.86
CA GLY A 66 -24.43 11.36 7.25
C GLY A 66 -23.91 11.89 8.58
N ASN A 67 -24.43 13.06 8.92
CA ASN A 67 -24.24 13.73 10.19
C ASN A 67 -25.59 13.89 10.89
N TRP A 68 -25.56 13.92 12.20
CA TRP A 68 -26.72 14.22 13.02
C TRP A 68 -26.43 15.40 13.95
N LYS A 69 -27.45 16.19 14.26
CA LYS A 69 -27.36 17.34 15.16
C LYS A 69 -28.68 17.58 15.89
N PHE A 70 -28.64 17.83 17.19
CA PHE A 70 -29.83 18.26 17.94
C PHE A 70 -30.23 19.70 17.59
N THR A 71 -31.53 19.94 17.46
CA THR A 71 -32.08 21.25 17.08
C THR A 71 -32.03 22.26 18.24
N GLU A 72 -32.13 21.77 19.47
CA GLU A 72 -32.12 22.59 20.69
C GLU A 72 -30.94 22.24 21.61
N SER A 73 -30.24 23.26 22.12
CA SER A 73 -29.05 23.13 22.98
C SER A 73 -29.37 23.08 24.48
N ALA A 74 -30.63 22.95 24.89
CA ALA A 74 -31.05 23.06 26.27
C ALA A 74 -31.13 21.68 26.95
N ASN A 75 -30.37 21.49 28.04
CA ASN A 75 -30.38 20.34 28.95
C ASN A 75 -30.39 18.94 28.32
N ILE A 76 -29.37 18.70 27.48
CA ILE A 76 -29.02 17.40 26.87
C ILE A 76 -28.82 16.29 27.94
N SER A 77 -28.56 16.65 29.21
CA SER A 77 -28.08 15.73 30.24
C SER A 77 -29.13 15.10 31.17
N ALA A 78 -30.42 15.43 31.05
CA ALA A 78 -31.40 15.05 32.08
C ALA A 78 -32.11 13.71 31.84
N ARG A 79 -32.26 13.25 30.59
CA ARG A 79 -33.06 12.03 30.28
C ARG A 79 -32.34 10.93 29.49
N PHE A 80 -31.24 11.23 28.78
CA PHE A 80 -30.39 10.22 28.14
C PHE A 80 -28.90 10.48 28.46
N PRO A 81 -28.32 9.80 29.48
CA PRO A 81 -26.93 10.00 29.88
C PRO A 81 -25.89 9.55 28.83
N ASP A 82 -26.36 8.89 27.77
CA ASP A 82 -25.54 8.25 26.74
C ASP A 82 -25.15 9.21 25.61
N PHE A 83 -26.06 10.10 25.16
CA PHE A 83 -25.77 11.13 24.15
C PHE A 83 -25.16 12.36 24.80
N LYS A 84 -23.84 12.34 25.00
CA LYS A 84 -23.12 13.47 25.61
C LYS A 84 -22.73 14.55 24.62
N LYS A 85 -22.67 14.23 23.32
CA LYS A 85 -22.34 15.16 22.23
C LYS A 85 -23.61 15.69 21.56
N SER A 86 -23.57 16.95 21.12
CA SER A 86 -24.68 17.62 20.42
C SER A 86 -24.71 17.35 18.91
N GLU A 87 -23.60 16.87 18.35
CA GLU A 87 -23.43 16.52 16.95
C GLU A 87 -22.55 15.28 16.81
N GLY A 88 -22.76 14.53 15.72
CA GLY A 88 -21.97 13.34 15.42
C GLY A 88 -22.22 12.81 14.02
N SER A 89 -21.69 11.62 13.73
CA SER A 89 -21.88 10.94 12.44
C SER A 89 -22.86 9.78 12.55
N SER A 90 -23.69 9.58 11.54
CA SER A 90 -24.64 8.46 11.44
C SER A 90 -24.44 7.67 10.15
N ILE A 91 -24.72 6.37 10.23
CA ILE A 91 -24.83 5.47 9.08
C ILE A 91 -26.26 4.94 9.08
N VAL A 92 -26.94 5.08 7.93
CA VAL A 92 -28.30 4.60 7.74
C VAL A 92 -28.28 3.54 6.65
N GLU A 93 -28.69 2.32 6.97
CA GLU A 93 -28.85 1.25 5.99
C GLU A 93 -30.34 1.04 5.73
N LEU A 94 -30.76 1.24 4.48
CA LEU A 94 -32.16 1.10 4.07
C LEU A 94 -32.30 0.00 3.02
N MET A 95 -33.36 -0.78 3.15
CA MET A 95 -33.84 -1.73 2.15
C MET A 95 -35.27 -1.37 1.77
N SER A 96 -35.48 -1.04 0.51
CA SER A 96 -36.77 -0.62 -0.03
C SER A 96 -37.38 -1.73 -0.87
N THR A 97 -38.56 -2.20 -0.50
CA THR A 97 -39.33 -3.20 -1.25
C THR A 97 -40.62 -2.57 -1.78
N PRO A 98 -40.92 -2.72 -3.09
CA PRO A 98 -42.15 -2.16 -3.65
C PRO A 98 -43.36 -2.89 -3.07
N THR A 99 -44.40 -2.14 -2.69
CA THR A 99 -45.65 -2.73 -2.19
C THR A 99 -46.65 -2.94 -3.32
N LYS A 100 -47.80 -3.57 -3.00
CA LYS A 100 -48.95 -3.68 -3.92
C LYS A 100 -49.53 -2.31 -4.31
N ILE A 101 -49.25 -1.26 -3.54
CA ILE A 101 -49.72 0.10 -3.81
C ILE A 101 -48.68 0.81 -4.68
N THR A 102 -49.11 1.26 -5.86
CA THR A 102 -48.23 1.97 -6.81
C THR A 102 -47.66 3.25 -6.20
N GLY A 103 -46.35 3.42 -6.25
CA GLY A 103 -45.65 4.59 -5.70
C GLY A 103 -45.40 4.53 -4.19
N VAL A 104 -45.71 3.41 -3.53
CA VAL A 104 -45.45 3.20 -2.10
C VAL A 104 -44.52 2.02 -1.93
N HIS A 105 -43.36 2.26 -1.31
CA HIS A 105 -42.39 1.23 -0.98
C HIS A 105 -42.36 1.02 0.53
N TYR A 106 -42.32 -0.24 0.96
CA TYR A 106 -42.00 -0.58 2.33
C TYR A 106 -40.50 -0.44 2.52
N VAL A 107 -40.08 0.14 3.64
CA VAL A 107 -38.68 0.39 3.94
C VAL A 107 -38.35 -0.20 5.30
N GLN A 108 -37.33 -1.03 5.34
CA GLN A 108 -36.76 -1.55 6.56
C GLN A 108 -35.30 -1.16 6.63
N GLY A 109 -34.81 -0.83 7.82
CA GLY A 109 -33.45 -0.36 7.95
C GLY A 109 -32.93 -0.32 9.38
N VAL A 110 -31.69 0.11 9.46
CA VAL A 110 -30.97 0.28 10.72
C VAL A 110 -30.26 1.63 10.68
N ILE A 111 -30.37 2.39 11.76
CA ILE A 111 -29.62 3.63 11.98
C ILE A 111 -28.57 3.36 13.06
N ILE A 112 -27.31 3.65 12.72
CA ILE A 112 -26.16 3.51 13.62
C ILE A 112 -25.62 4.91 13.90
N PHE A 113 -25.70 5.35 15.15
CA PHE A 113 -25.11 6.59 15.62
C PHE A 113 -23.72 6.31 16.17
N HIS A 114 -22.71 6.93 15.55
CA HIS A 114 -21.33 6.89 16.03
C HIS A 114 -21.01 8.09 16.90
N ASP A 115 -20.08 7.90 17.83
CA ASP A 115 -19.51 8.95 18.70
C ASP A 115 -20.50 9.53 19.73
N VAL A 116 -21.44 8.69 20.18
CA VAL A 116 -22.48 9.05 21.15
C VAL A 116 -21.90 9.23 22.56
N PHE A 117 -20.92 8.38 22.93
CA PHE A 117 -20.32 8.30 24.26
C PHE A 117 -18.96 8.99 24.33
N ASP A 118 -18.69 9.70 25.43
CA ASP A 118 -17.39 10.34 25.68
C ASP A 118 -16.32 9.30 26.04
N ASN A 119 -15.10 9.52 25.55
CA ASN A 119 -13.93 8.64 25.63
C ASN A 119 -13.81 7.81 26.91
N ASP A 120 -13.98 6.49 26.80
CA ASP A 120 -13.25 5.49 27.60
C ASP A 120 -13.27 4.12 26.89
N ARG A 121 -12.28 3.91 26.00
CA ARG A 121 -11.78 2.60 25.51
C ARG A 121 -12.76 1.58 24.89
N GLU A 122 -14.05 1.85 24.77
CA GLU A 122 -15.03 1.01 24.07
C GLU A 122 -15.81 1.90 23.10
N GLY A 123 -15.57 1.75 21.79
CA GLY A 123 -16.30 2.44 20.73
C GLY A 123 -17.76 1.98 20.63
N GLY A 124 -18.58 2.35 21.61
CA GLY A 124 -20.02 2.09 21.62
C GLY A 124 -20.73 3.00 20.61
N GLY A 125 -21.50 2.40 19.70
CA GLY A 125 -22.49 3.11 18.89
C GLY A 125 -23.90 2.73 19.34
N ALA A 126 -24.86 3.64 19.23
CA ALA A 126 -26.27 3.33 19.43
C ALA A 126 -26.87 2.84 18.11
N GLN A 127 -27.55 1.69 18.14
CA GLN A 127 -28.21 1.09 16.98
C GLN A 127 -29.73 1.13 17.20
N ILE A 128 -30.47 1.68 16.24
CA ILE A 128 -31.94 1.72 16.26
C ILE A 128 -32.46 1.03 15.00
N ARG A 129 -33.38 0.08 15.16
CA ARG A 129 -34.07 -0.55 14.04
C ARG A 129 -35.24 0.30 13.62
N VAL A 130 -35.42 0.49 12.32
CA VAL A 130 -36.47 1.35 11.78
C VAL A 130 -37.26 0.64 10.70
N GLU A 131 -38.57 0.83 10.72
CA GLU A 131 -39.49 0.33 9.71
C GLU A 131 -40.41 1.46 9.27
N GLY A 132 -40.78 1.48 8.00
CA GLY A 132 -41.47 2.61 7.45
C GLY A 132 -41.95 2.45 6.04
N VAL A 133 -42.39 3.57 5.50
CA VAL A 133 -42.96 3.66 4.16
C VAL A 133 -42.34 4.85 3.44
N TYR A 134 -41.90 4.59 2.21
CA TYR A 134 -41.45 5.61 1.28
C TYR A 134 -42.51 5.86 0.22
N ILE A 135 -43.00 7.09 0.15
CA ILE A 135 -43.99 7.52 -0.83
C ILE A 135 -43.27 8.28 -1.93
N TRP A 136 -42.96 7.55 -3.00
CA TRP A 136 -42.16 7.99 -4.14
C TRP A 136 -42.67 9.31 -4.78
N PRO A 137 -43.97 9.47 -5.10
CA PRO A 137 -44.49 10.70 -5.70
C PRO A 137 -44.27 11.98 -4.88
N PHE A 138 -44.25 11.86 -3.54
CA PHE A 138 -44.07 12.99 -2.62
C PHE A 138 -42.64 13.11 -2.10
N ARG A 139 -41.74 12.16 -2.46
CA ARG A 139 -40.36 12.10 -1.97
C ARG A 139 -40.24 12.06 -0.44
N GLN A 140 -41.27 11.54 0.23
CA GLN A 140 -41.37 11.47 1.68
C GLN A 140 -41.08 10.04 2.15
N LEU A 141 -40.12 9.91 3.05
CA LEU A 141 -39.83 8.70 3.80
C LEU A 141 -40.31 8.93 5.23
N ARG A 142 -41.19 8.06 5.72
CA ARG A 142 -41.61 8.05 7.11
C ARG A 142 -41.25 6.72 7.72
N MET A 143 -40.51 6.74 8.81
CA MET A 143 -40.08 5.55 9.53
C MET A 143 -40.39 5.69 11.02
N VAL A 144 -40.53 4.56 11.68
CA VAL A 144 -40.75 4.46 13.12
C VAL A 144 -39.70 3.50 13.67
N ALA A 145 -39.18 3.80 14.86
CA ALA A 145 -38.30 2.88 15.56
C ALA A 145 -39.07 1.60 15.94
N ASN A 146 -38.57 0.42 15.54
CA ASN A 146 -39.18 -0.87 15.87
C ASN A 146 -38.44 -1.51 17.06
N SER A 147 -39.10 -1.57 18.22
CA SER A 147 -38.67 -2.38 19.36
C SER A 147 -39.03 -3.83 19.09
N GLY A 148 -38.07 -4.63 18.60
CA GLY A 148 -38.30 -6.04 18.31
C GLY A 148 -38.96 -6.76 19.49
N LYS A 149 -40.08 -7.45 19.26
CA LYS A 149 -40.74 -8.27 20.30
C LYS A 149 -39.75 -9.30 20.82
N ASP A 150 -39.50 -9.28 22.13
CA ASP A 150 -38.79 -10.34 22.85
C ASP A 150 -39.56 -11.67 22.68
N GLY A 151 -39.20 -12.49 21.69
CA GLY A 151 -39.80 -13.81 21.48
C GLY A 151 -39.36 -14.49 20.18
N GLU A 152 -38.60 -15.58 20.31
CA GLU A 152 -38.18 -16.54 19.28
C GLU A 152 -37.14 -16.07 18.25
N LEU A 153 -35.87 -16.23 18.66
CA LEU A 153 -34.71 -16.41 17.78
C LEU A 153 -34.97 -17.62 16.85
N GLY A 154 -35.55 -17.38 15.67
CA GLY A 154 -35.84 -18.41 14.69
C GLY A 154 -35.43 -17.99 13.29
N LEU A 155 -34.24 -18.44 12.86
CA LEU A 155 -33.80 -18.81 11.49
C LEU A 155 -34.00 -17.84 10.29
N GLU A 156 -34.78 -16.76 10.40
CA GLU A 156 -34.91 -15.71 9.37
C GLU A 156 -33.97 -14.50 9.61
N GLU A 157 -33.38 -14.39 10.81
CA GLU A 157 -32.44 -13.32 11.17
C GLU A 157 -31.09 -13.39 10.42
N ASP A 158 -30.76 -14.54 9.81
CA ASP A 158 -29.51 -14.72 9.06
C ASP A 158 -29.52 -14.03 7.68
N TYR A 159 -30.67 -13.61 7.16
CA TYR A 159 -30.72 -12.88 5.87
C TYR A 159 -30.40 -11.39 5.99
N PHE A 160 -30.68 -10.76 7.14
CA PHE A 160 -30.23 -9.38 7.41
C PHE A 160 -28.74 -9.32 7.81
N LEU A 161 -28.22 -10.40 8.41
CA LEU A 161 -26.83 -10.50 8.89
C LEU A 161 -25.85 -11.09 7.85
N SER A 162 -26.33 -11.62 6.72
CA SER A 162 -25.48 -12.19 5.65
C SER A 162 -25.12 -11.20 4.54
N ASN A 163 -25.50 -9.93 4.67
CA ASN A 163 -25.10 -8.91 3.70
C ASN A 163 -23.67 -8.42 4.04
N PRO A 164 -22.69 -8.52 3.11
CA PRO A 164 -21.27 -8.25 3.37
C PRO A 164 -20.89 -6.81 3.79
N TYR A 165 -21.87 -5.95 4.08
CA TYR A 165 -21.69 -4.52 4.30
C TYR A 165 -21.55 -4.12 5.77
N HIS A 166 -21.85 -5.00 6.72
CA HIS A 166 -21.58 -4.76 8.15
C HIS A 166 -20.06 -4.66 8.47
N LEU A 167 -19.21 -5.13 7.55
CA LEU A 167 -17.74 -4.98 7.61
C LEU A 167 -17.25 -3.64 7.04
N LEU A 168 -18.06 -2.90 6.27
CA LEU A 168 -17.64 -1.62 5.72
C LEU A 168 -17.66 -0.50 6.78
N GLY A 169 -18.46 -0.63 7.84
CA GLY A 169 -18.43 0.25 9.01
C GLY A 169 -17.11 0.20 9.79
N VAL A 170 -16.35 -0.90 9.66
CA VAL A 170 -15.03 -1.08 10.28
C VAL A 170 -13.95 -0.21 9.60
N PHE A 171 -14.22 0.32 8.40
CA PHE A 171 -13.28 1.16 7.64
C PHE A 171 -13.36 2.66 7.92
N SER A 172 -14.13 3.09 8.93
CA SER A 172 -14.06 4.46 9.45
C SER A 172 -13.33 4.58 10.80
N SER A 173 -12.87 3.47 11.39
CA SER A 173 -12.21 3.45 12.70
C SER A 173 -10.87 2.72 12.67
N GLN A 174 -9.86 3.35 12.08
CA GLN A 174 -8.48 3.15 12.49
C GLN A 174 -7.75 4.50 12.62
N VAL A 175 -8.32 5.36 13.47
CA VAL A 175 -7.62 5.62 14.74
C VAL A 175 -8.34 4.73 15.76
N PHE A 176 -7.59 3.99 16.57
CA PHE A 176 -8.03 2.95 17.54
C PHE A 176 -8.11 1.51 17.02
N GLN A 177 -6.97 0.86 17.20
CA GLN A 177 -6.75 -0.58 17.24
C GLN A 177 -7.34 -1.14 18.54
N GLU A 178 -8.26 -2.11 18.48
CA GLU A 178 -8.34 -3.19 19.49
C GLU A 178 -9.12 -4.42 18.97
N SER A 179 -8.68 -5.59 19.46
CA SER A 179 -9.01 -7.01 19.18
C SER A 179 -10.46 -7.40 18.85
N PRO A 180 -10.71 -8.60 18.24
CA PRO A 180 -12.04 -9.15 18.01
C PRO A 180 -12.66 -9.56 19.34
N ARG A 181 -13.13 -8.58 20.09
CA ARG A 181 -14.04 -8.80 21.20
C ARG A 181 -15.42 -8.69 20.58
N VAL A 182 -16.09 -9.85 20.52
CA VAL A 182 -17.55 -9.98 20.50
C VAL A 182 -18.14 -8.67 20.98
N TRP A 183 -18.92 -7.99 20.12
CA TRP A 183 -19.80 -6.90 20.57
C TRP A 183 -20.59 -7.47 21.73
N ARG A 184 -20.09 -7.27 22.96
CA ARG A 184 -20.93 -7.41 24.13
C ARG A 184 -21.93 -6.32 23.90
N LYS A 185 -23.08 -6.68 23.35
CA LYS A 185 -24.35 -5.98 23.57
C LYS A 185 -24.36 -5.71 25.07
N LYS A 186 -23.87 -4.54 25.49
CA LYS A 186 -24.21 -3.99 26.79
C LYS A 186 -25.71 -3.80 26.64
N LYS A 187 -26.43 -4.76 27.20
CA LYS A 187 -27.88 -4.93 27.13
C LYS A 187 -28.58 -3.84 27.96
N SER A 188 -27.99 -2.66 28.03
CA SER A 188 -28.29 -1.64 29.01
C SER A 188 -28.66 -0.36 28.28
N GLN A 189 -29.91 0.05 28.51
CA GLN A 189 -30.52 1.36 28.29
C GLN A 189 -31.09 1.71 26.91
N VAL A 190 -30.49 1.39 25.75
CA VAL A 190 -31.15 1.69 24.44
C VAL A 190 -32.46 0.90 24.27
N GLN A 191 -32.52 -0.31 24.81
CA GLN A 191 -33.70 -1.17 24.77
C GLN A 191 -34.86 -0.65 25.65
N ASP A 192 -34.58 0.22 26.64
CA ASP A 192 -35.62 0.87 27.45
C ASP A 192 -36.18 2.11 26.74
N ILE A 193 -35.37 2.82 25.95
CA ILE A 193 -35.82 3.94 25.10
C ILE A 193 -36.81 3.45 24.04
N GLU A 194 -36.47 2.36 23.34
CA GLU A 194 -37.34 1.76 22.32
C GLU A 194 -38.68 1.24 22.90
N LYS A 195 -38.72 0.88 24.18
CA LYS A 195 -39.92 0.35 24.86
C LYS A 195 -40.85 1.44 25.41
N HIS A 196 -40.34 2.63 25.68
CA HIS A 196 -41.09 3.73 26.32
C HIS A 196 -41.24 4.99 25.46
N CYS A 197 -40.54 5.07 24.32
CA CYS A 197 -40.51 6.22 23.43
C CYS A 197 -40.92 5.81 22.01
N ASN A 198 -42.06 6.29 21.52
CA ASN A 198 -42.35 6.21 20.09
C ASN A 198 -41.48 7.25 19.40
N ILE A 199 -40.57 6.81 18.53
CA ILE A 199 -39.73 7.72 17.76
C ILE A 199 -40.14 7.66 16.30
N GLU A 200 -40.53 8.81 15.76
CA GLU A 200 -40.89 9.00 14.37
C GLU A 200 -39.75 9.70 13.63
N ILE A 201 -39.49 9.25 12.41
CA ILE A 201 -38.45 9.80 11.54
C ILE A 201 -39.13 10.21 10.24
N ALA A 202 -39.18 11.51 9.99
CA ALA A 202 -39.67 12.09 8.75
C ALA A 202 -38.50 12.58 7.92
N ALA A 203 -38.28 12.00 6.74
CA ALA A 203 -37.18 12.37 5.85
C ALA A 203 -37.65 12.68 4.43
N GLN A 204 -37.00 13.66 3.81
CA GLN A 204 -37.15 14.00 2.40
C GLN A 204 -35.99 13.40 1.60
N VAL A 205 -36.33 12.69 0.52
CA VAL A 205 -35.35 12.09 -0.38
C VAL A 205 -35.21 12.96 -1.62
N SER A 206 -34.00 13.45 -1.91
CA SER A 206 -33.70 14.14 -3.15
C SER A 206 -32.65 13.38 -3.96
N ARG A 207 -32.75 13.43 -5.28
CA ARG A 207 -31.75 12.87 -6.19
C ARG A 207 -30.71 13.94 -6.49
N ILE A 208 -29.44 13.64 -6.24
CA ILE A 208 -28.31 14.49 -6.60
C ILE A 208 -27.99 14.19 -8.08
N PRO A 209 -28.14 15.16 -9.00
CA PRO A 209 -27.77 14.96 -10.40
C PRO A 209 -26.26 14.74 -10.49
N SER A 210 -25.84 13.66 -11.15
CA SER A 210 -24.43 13.41 -11.42
C SER A 210 -23.93 14.39 -12.48
N LEU A 211 -22.90 15.17 -12.16
CA LEU A 211 -22.13 15.87 -13.19
C LEU A 211 -21.43 14.80 -14.04
N GLN A 212 -21.64 14.85 -15.35
CA GLN A 212 -21.05 14.00 -16.39
C GLN A 212 -19.67 13.42 -16.01
N SER A 213 -19.63 12.12 -15.65
CA SER A 213 -18.55 11.12 -15.89
C SER A 213 -18.44 10.02 -14.81
N ASP A 214 -19.31 9.96 -13.80
CA ASP A 214 -19.31 8.86 -12.83
C ASP A 214 -20.52 7.95 -13.13
N GLY A 215 -20.25 6.71 -13.52
CA GLY A 215 -21.21 5.83 -14.20
C GLY A 215 -22.56 5.70 -13.51
N GLU A 216 -23.62 6.05 -14.26
CA GLU A 216 -24.99 5.51 -14.27
C GLU A 216 -25.66 5.06 -12.96
N HIS A 217 -25.27 5.59 -11.80
CA HIS A 217 -25.90 5.27 -10.52
C HIS A 217 -26.37 6.54 -9.82
N ASP A 218 -27.65 6.54 -9.49
CA ASP A 218 -28.31 7.65 -8.83
C ASP A 218 -27.81 7.82 -7.40
N ARG A 219 -27.31 9.02 -7.10
CA ARG A 219 -26.99 9.42 -5.74
C ARG A 219 -28.22 10.04 -5.11
N TYR A 220 -28.57 9.58 -3.92
CA TYR A 220 -29.69 10.07 -3.13
C TYR A 220 -29.18 10.82 -1.91
N HIS A 221 -29.84 11.92 -1.59
CA HIS A 221 -29.65 12.70 -0.39
C HIS A 221 -30.88 12.54 0.49
N LEU A 222 -30.65 12.25 1.76
CA LEU A 222 -31.65 12.06 2.78
C LEU A 222 -31.50 13.18 3.80
N GLU A 223 -32.50 14.04 3.90
CA GLU A 223 -32.59 15.03 4.97
C GLU A 223 -33.82 14.69 5.81
N GLY A 224 -33.64 14.43 7.09
CA GLY A 224 -34.73 14.00 7.95
C GLY A 224 -34.66 14.58 9.34
N LEU A 225 -35.81 14.52 10.01
CA LEU A 225 -36.02 14.97 11.36
C LEU A 225 -36.56 13.80 12.17
N MET A 226 -35.92 13.54 13.29
CA MET A 226 -36.27 12.49 14.24
C MET A 226 -36.88 13.16 15.47
N GLU A 227 -38.14 12.85 15.75
CA GLU A 227 -38.93 13.45 16.81
C GLU A 227 -39.70 12.37 17.57
N SER A 228 -40.02 12.63 18.84
CA SER A 228 -40.96 11.79 19.58
C SER A 228 -42.27 12.56 19.76
N PRO A 229 -43.44 11.94 19.56
CA PRO A 229 -44.71 12.58 19.89
C PRO A 229 -44.73 12.95 21.37
N SER A 230 -45.23 14.14 21.70
CA SER A 230 -45.41 14.56 23.09
C SER A 230 -46.34 13.58 23.81
N ALA A 231 -45.82 12.82 24.77
CA ALA A 231 -46.64 12.04 25.69
C ALA A 231 -47.19 12.99 26.77
N ASP A 232 -48.48 12.88 27.07
CA ASP A 232 -49.17 13.77 28.00
C ASP A 232 -48.46 13.92 29.36
N GLU A 233 -48.48 15.15 29.88
CA GLU A 233 -48.00 15.66 31.18
C GLU A 233 -46.52 15.47 31.57
N ASP A 234 -45.76 14.55 30.96
CA ASP A 234 -44.34 14.30 31.31
C ASP A 234 -43.31 14.74 30.25
N GLY A 235 -43.66 15.67 29.35
CA GLY A 235 -42.72 16.32 28.42
C GLY A 235 -42.12 15.41 27.35
N ASP A 236 -41.44 16.01 26.37
CA ASP A 236 -40.91 15.27 25.22
C ASP A 236 -39.93 14.18 25.65
N CYS A 237 -40.17 12.97 25.14
CA CYS A 237 -39.34 11.81 25.43
C CYS A 237 -37.99 11.92 24.72
N PHE A 238 -37.92 12.55 23.53
CA PHE A 238 -36.72 12.70 22.74
C PHE A 238 -36.64 14.11 22.13
N SER A 239 -35.48 14.78 22.24
CA SER A 239 -35.27 16.08 21.62
C SER A 239 -35.14 15.96 20.10
N PRO A 240 -35.71 16.89 19.31
CA PRO A 240 -35.68 16.82 17.87
C PRO A 240 -34.24 16.78 17.35
N LEU A 241 -33.96 15.81 16.48
CA LEU A 241 -32.64 15.56 15.92
C LEU A 241 -32.70 15.59 14.40
N LEU A 242 -31.86 16.43 13.79
CA LEU A 242 -31.73 16.55 12.34
C LEU A 242 -30.71 15.53 11.83
N LEU A 243 -31.10 14.76 10.81
CA LEU A 243 -30.32 13.75 10.11
C LEU A 243 -30.06 14.22 8.68
N ASN A 244 -28.80 14.32 8.30
CA ASN A 244 -28.41 14.63 6.93
C ASN A 244 -27.48 13.53 6.41
N ALA A 245 -27.90 12.74 5.42
CA ALA A 245 -27.13 11.63 4.89
C ALA A 245 -27.11 11.57 3.35
N THR A 246 -26.05 10.97 2.80
CA THR A 246 -25.85 10.80 1.35
C THR A 246 -25.58 9.34 1.03
N SER A 247 -26.19 8.83 -0.04
CA SER A 247 -26.04 7.43 -0.47
C SER A 247 -24.61 7.14 -0.92
N VAL A 248 -24.06 6.03 -0.48
CA VAL A 248 -22.76 5.51 -0.91
C VAL A 248 -22.98 4.26 -1.75
N ASN A 249 -22.55 4.29 -3.02
CA ASN A 249 -22.59 3.10 -3.87
C ASN A 249 -21.40 2.19 -3.56
N ILE A 250 -21.69 1.04 -2.96
CA ILE A 250 -20.65 0.09 -2.51
C ILE A 250 -20.27 -0.89 -3.63
N GLU A 251 -21.15 -1.16 -4.59
CA GLU A 251 -20.83 -1.99 -5.76
C GLU A 251 -19.74 -1.36 -6.62
N VAL A 252 -19.83 -0.04 -6.83
CA VAL A 252 -18.79 0.73 -7.53
C VAL A 252 -17.45 0.66 -6.77
N TYR A 253 -17.49 0.64 -5.44
CA TYR A 253 -16.29 0.50 -4.60
C TYR A 253 -15.67 -0.90 -4.74
N TYR A 254 -16.47 -1.97 -4.70
CA TYR A 254 -16.01 -3.34 -4.91
C TYR A 254 -15.45 -3.57 -6.31
N ASN A 255 -16.13 -3.06 -7.35
CA ASN A 255 -15.64 -3.15 -8.72
C ASN A 255 -14.28 -2.45 -8.89
N LYS A 256 -14.10 -1.27 -8.28
CA LYS A 256 -12.80 -0.57 -8.24
C LYS A 256 -11.73 -1.38 -7.50
N ALA A 257 -12.09 -2.05 -6.40
CA ALA A 257 -11.20 -2.91 -5.64
C ALA A 257 -10.73 -4.12 -6.43
N VAL A 258 -11.67 -4.82 -7.08
CA VAL A 258 -11.38 -6.00 -7.91
C VAL A 258 -10.47 -5.61 -9.07
N ASN A 259 -10.78 -4.52 -9.78
CA ASN A 259 -9.92 -4.02 -10.86
C ASN A 259 -8.50 -3.69 -10.38
N TYR A 260 -8.35 -3.09 -9.20
CA TYR A 260 -7.04 -2.88 -8.57
C TYR A 260 -6.32 -4.20 -8.30
N THR A 261 -6.98 -5.20 -7.71
CA THR A 261 -6.35 -6.50 -7.44
C THR A 261 -5.93 -7.22 -8.72
N LEU A 262 -6.71 -7.12 -9.81
CA LEU A 262 -6.35 -7.66 -11.13
C LEU A 262 -5.11 -6.97 -11.72
N MET A 263 -4.98 -5.66 -11.54
CA MET A 263 -3.76 -4.94 -11.91
C MET A 263 -2.57 -5.45 -11.10
N VAL A 264 -2.70 -5.61 -9.78
CA VAL A 264 -1.61 -6.08 -8.90
C VAL A 264 -1.19 -7.51 -9.23
N THR A 265 -2.11 -8.42 -9.51
CA THR A 265 -1.80 -9.80 -9.90
C THR A 265 -1.05 -9.83 -11.24
N PHE A 266 -1.53 -9.07 -12.25
CA PHE A 266 -0.86 -8.96 -13.54
C PHE A 266 0.56 -8.39 -13.42
N VAL A 267 0.73 -7.32 -12.65
CA VAL A 267 2.03 -6.71 -12.38
C VAL A 267 2.96 -7.69 -11.66
N SER A 268 2.46 -8.43 -10.68
CA SER A 268 3.25 -9.43 -9.94
C SER A 268 3.70 -10.58 -10.85
N PHE A 269 2.84 -11.04 -11.76
CA PHE A 269 3.21 -12.02 -12.77
C PHE A 269 4.31 -11.51 -13.71
N LEU A 270 4.21 -10.27 -14.19
CA LEU A 270 5.25 -9.65 -15.01
C LEU A 270 6.59 -9.51 -14.25
N GLN A 271 6.54 -9.19 -12.95
CA GLN A 271 7.72 -9.16 -12.08
C GLN A 271 8.41 -10.52 -11.98
N VAL A 272 7.65 -11.62 -11.88
CA VAL A 272 8.21 -12.98 -11.90
C VAL A 272 8.96 -13.24 -13.21
N LEU A 273 8.35 -12.93 -14.36
CA LEU A 273 8.99 -13.14 -15.67
C LEU A 273 10.29 -12.35 -15.82
N LEU A 274 10.29 -11.10 -15.36
CA LEU A 274 11.47 -10.23 -15.36
C LEU A 274 12.57 -10.76 -14.43
N LEU A 275 12.21 -11.24 -13.24
CA LEU A 275 13.14 -11.84 -12.29
C LEU A 275 13.78 -13.12 -12.85
N ILE A 276 12.98 -14.01 -13.46
CA ILE A 276 13.50 -15.23 -14.09
C ILE A 276 14.53 -14.89 -15.17
N ARG A 277 14.22 -13.94 -16.06
CA ARG A 277 15.17 -13.50 -17.10
C ARG A 277 16.45 -12.90 -16.51
N GLN A 278 16.34 -12.16 -15.42
CA GLN A 278 17.51 -11.61 -14.73
C GLN A 278 18.36 -12.71 -14.04
N MET A 279 17.72 -13.71 -13.45
CA MET A 279 18.41 -14.87 -12.86
C MET A 279 19.16 -15.67 -13.94
N GLU A 280 18.57 -15.83 -15.12
CA GLU A 280 19.22 -16.49 -16.26
C GLU A 280 20.42 -15.68 -16.79
N HIS A 281 20.26 -14.37 -16.94
CA HIS A 281 21.36 -13.47 -17.34
C HIS A 281 22.54 -13.50 -16.37
N SER A 282 22.28 -13.76 -15.09
CA SER A 282 23.27 -13.83 -14.02
C SER A 282 23.53 -15.25 -13.52
N ASN A 283 23.29 -16.26 -14.35
CA ASN A 283 23.45 -17.67 -13.98
C ASN A 283 24.92 -18.07 -13.71
N THR A 284 25.89 -17.31 -14.24
CA THR A 284 27.31 -17.52 -13.93
C THR A 284 27.67 -17.00 -12.54
N GLN A 285 28.64 -17.65 -11.88
CA GLN A 285 29.14 -17.21 -10.56
C GLN A 285 29.69 -15.78 -10.61
N SER A 286 30.43 -15.44 -11.67
CA SER A 286 30.92 -14.09 -11.92
C SER A 286 29.79 -13.07 -12.15
N GLY A 287 28.70 -13.45 -12.83
CA GLY A 287 27.54 -12.61 -13.13
C GLY A 287 26.75 -12.28 -11.86
N ALA A 288 26.37 -13.31 -11.10
CA ALA A 288 25.64 -13.15 -9.84
C ALA A 288 26.44 -12.34 -8.79
N ALA A 289 27.77 -12.50 -8.72
CA ALA A 289 28.61 -11.75 -7.76
C ALA A 289 28.70 -10.23 -8.04
N LYS A 290 28.36 -9.79 -9.26
CA LYS A 290 28.30 -8.37 -9.64
C LYS A 290 27.01 -7.68 -9.16
N VAL A 291 25.97 -8.45 -8.82
CA VAL A 291 24.68 -7.93 -8.37
C VAL A 291 24.70 -7.63 -6.87
N SER A 292 24.10 -6.52 -6.48
CA SER A 292 24.04 -6.06 -5.10
C SER A 292 22.98 -6.81 -4.32
N ILE A 293 23.41 -7.50 -3.27
CA ILE A 293 22.50 -8.20 -2.34
C ILE A 293 21.51 -7.23 -1.66
N LEU A 294 21.92 -5.98 -1.42
CA LEU A 294 21.09 -4.97 -0.77
C LEU A 294 19.96 -4.47 -1.69
N MET A 295 20.21 -4.36 -3.00
CA MET A 295 19.18 -3.98 -3.98
C MET A 295 18.03 -4.99 -3.99
N ILE A 296 18.35 -6.28 -4.18
CA ILE A 296 17.33 -7.34 -4.19
C ILE A 296 16.70 -7.51 -2.80
N GLY A 297 17.47 -7.34 -1.73
CA GLY A 297 16.95 -7.42 -0.36
C GLY A 297 15.91 -6.34 -0.06
N GLN A 298 16.17 -5.09 -0.45
CA GLN A 298 15.22 -3.98 -0.30
C GLN A 298 13.96 -4.19 -1.14
N GLN A 299 14.11 -4.73 -2.35
CA GLN A 299 12.99 -5.12 -3.22
C GLN A 299 12.09 -6.19 -2.58
N ALA A 300 12.69 -7.21 -1.97
CA ALA A 300 11.97 -8.27 -1.28
C ALA A 300 11.25 -7.80 -0.01
N ILE A 301 11.85 -6.88 0.73
CA ILE A 301 11.19 -6.25 1.89
C ILE A 301 9.95 -5.48 1.44
N MET A 302 10.06 -4.72 0.34
CA MET A 302 8.93 -3.99 -0.23
C MET A 302 7.79 -4.91 -0.67
N ASP A 303 8.08 -6.01 -1.36
CA ASP A 303 7.04 -6.95 -1.78
C ASP A 303 6.45 -7.75 -0.60
N ALA A 304 7.23 -8.00 0.45
CA ALA A 304 6.72 -8.58 1.69
C ALA A 304 5.74 -7.62 2.39
N TYR A 305 6.03 -6.32 2.46
CA TYR A 305 5.07 -5.33 2.99
C TYR A 305 3.81 -5.23 2.16
N LEU A 306 3.93 -5.21 0.83
CA LEU A 306 2.77 -5.21 -0.05
C LEU A 306 1.94 -6.49 0.12
N CYS A 307 2.59 -7.65 0.25
CA CYS A 307 1.91 -8.92 0.52
C CYS A 307 1.12 -8.86 1.83
N LEU A 308 1.74 -8.38 2.92
CA LEU A 308 1.08 -8.23 4.21
C LEU A 308 -0.11 -7.28 4.13
N LEU A 309 0.06 -6.12 3.47
CA LEU A 309 -1.01 -5.14 3.30
C LEU A 309 -2.22 -5.72 2.56
N HIS A 310 -2.00 -6.43 1.45
CA HIS A 310 -3.11 -7.06 0.70
C HIS A 310 -3.75 -8.20 1.50
N LEU A 311 -2.97 -8.99 2.22
CA LEU A 311 -3.52 -10.05 3.07
C LEU A 311 -4.37 -9.45 4.20
N THR A 312 -3.90 -8.39 4.87
CA THR A 312 -4.67 -7.71 5.90
C THR A 312 -5.92 -7.05 5.33
N ALA A 313 -5.83 -6.43 4.14
CA ALA A 313 -6.99 -5.83 3.49
C ALA A 313 -8.06 -6.88 3.12
N GLY A 314 -7.63 -8.06 2.66
CA GLY A 314 -8.53 -9.19 2.39
C GLY A 314 -9.17 -9.73 3.66
N ILE A 315 -8.43 -9.88 4.76
CA ILE A 315 -8.96 -10.33 6.06
C ILE A 315 -9.97 -9.33 6.62
N LEU A 316 -9.73 -8.03 6.43
CA LEU A 316 -10.63 -6.98 6.92
C LEU A 316 -11.90 -6.81 6.05
N VAL A 317 -11.90 -7.25 4.79
CA VAL A 317 -13.08 -7.21 3.90
C VAL A 317 -13.40 -8.61 3.40
N GLU A 318 -14.24 -9.34 4.13
CA GLU A 318 -14.58 -10.73 3.78
C GLU A 318 -15.11 -10.88 2.35
N SER A 319 -15.92 -9.94 1.86
CA SER A 319 -16.45 -9.94 0.49
C SER A 319 -15.40 -9.80 -0.61
N LEU A 320 -14.23 -9.24 -0.29
CA LEU A 320 -13.12 -9.05 -1.22
C LEU A 320 -11.94 -9.99 -0.91
N PHE A 321 -12.09 -10.89 0.06
CA PHE A 321 -11.02 -11.77 0.52
C PHE A 321 -10.39 -12.54 -0.65
N ASN A 322 -11.20 -13.15 -1.52
CA ASN A 322 -10.69 -13.91 -2.67
C ASN A 322 -9.83 -13.06 -3.62
N ALA A 323 -10.25 -11.83 -3.89
CA ALA A 323 -9.54 -10.91 -4.80
C ALA A 323 -8.21 -10.44 -4.18
N PHE A 324 -8.21 -10.06 -2.91
CA PHE A 324 -7.00 -9.61 -2.22
C PHE A 324 -6.04 -10.76 -1.86
N ALA A 325 -6.57 -11.93 -1.50
CA ALA A 325 -5.78 -13.12 -1.20
C ALA A 325 -5.04 -13.63 -2.43
N THR A 326 -5.65 -13.58 -3.61
CA THR A 326 -4.96 -13.94 -4.87
C THR A 326 -3.82 -12.96 -5.17
N ALA A 327 -4.03 -11.65 -5.02
CA ALA A 327 -2.97 -10.66 -5.15
C ALA A 327 -1.83 -10.87 -4.14
N ALA A 328 -2.18 -11.13 -2.87
CA ALA A 328 -1.21 -11.43 -1.82
C ALA A 328 -0.43 -12.72 -2.11
N PHE A 329 -1.08 -13.78 -2.61
CA PHE A 329 -0.43 -15.03 -2.98
C PHE A 329 0.64 -14.82 -4.07
N PHE A 330 0.32 -14.09 -5.14
CA PHE A 330 1.32 -13.80 -6.17
C PHE A 330 2.49 -12.97 -5.64
N LYS A 331 2.24 -11.99 -4.77
CA LYS A 331 3.30 -11.24 -4.10
C LYS A 331 4.13 -12.11 -3.16
N PHE A 332 3.49 -13.00 -2.42
CA PHE A 332 4.16 -14.00 -1.58
C PHE A 332 5.11 -14.86 -2.40
N VAL A 333 4.66 -15.36 -3.56
CA VAL A 333 5.50 -16.14 -4.48
C VAL A 333 6.69 -15.32 -4.99
N VAL A 334 6.48 -14.05 -5.36
CA VAL A 334 7.57 -13.15 -5.80
C VAL A 334 8.65 -13.04 -4.73
N PHE A 335 8.30 -12.60 -3.52
CA PHE A 335 9.32 -12.30 -2.52
C PHE A 335 9.90 -13.57 -1.87
N SER A 336 9.07 -14.56 -1.52
CA SER A 336 9.52 -15.71 -0.72
C SER A 336 10.21 -16.81 -1.53
N ILE A 337 9.88 -16.94 -2.83
CA ILE A 337 10.44 -17.96 -3.70
C ILE A 337 11.49 -17.35 -4.64
N PHE A 338 11.09 -16.42 -5.51
CA PHE A 338 12.00 -15.94 -6.57
C PHE A 338 13.09 -15.01 -6.03
N GLU A 339 12.72 -13.98 -5.26
CA GLU A 339 13.71 -13.03 -4.74
C GLU A 339 14.61 -13.65 -3.66
N MET A 340 14.07 -14.47 -2.75
CA MET A 340 14.90 -15.23 -1.80
C MET A 340 15.88 -16.17 -2.49
N ARG A 341 15.42 -16.92 -3.51
CA ARG A 341 16.31 -17.81 -4.28
C ARG A 341 17.39 -17.01 -4.99
N TYR A 342 17.07 -15.83 -5.50
CA TYR A 342 18.07 -14.97 -6.15
C TYR A 342 19.07 -14.38 -5.14
N LEU A 343 18.61 -13.95 -3.96
CA LEU A 343 19.49 -13.52 -2.86
C LEU A 343 20.48 -14.61 -2.46
N LEU A 344 20.02 -15.85 -2.36
CA LEU A 344 20.87 -17.00 -2.09
C LEU A 344 21.92 -17.19 -3.18
N ALA A 345 21.52 -17.11 -4.45
CA ALA A 345 22.42 -17.28 -5.59
C ALA A 345 23.53 -16.20 -5.59
N ILE A 346 23.16 -14.92 -5.38
CA ILE A 346 24.10 -13.80 -5.27
C ILE A 346 25.03 -13.96 -4.07
N TRP A 347 24.47 -14.36 -2.92
CA TRP A 347 25.23 -14.56 -1.69
C TRP A 347 26.28 -15.68 -1.85
N LYS A 348 25.87 -16.81 -2.43
CA LYS A 348 26.76 -17.94 -2.74
C LYS A 348 27.84 -17.54 -3.75
N ALA A 349 27.48 -16.80 -4.79
CA ALA A 349 28.42 -16.32 -5.79
C ALA A 349 29.46 -15.35 -5.22
N SER A 350 29.07 -14.56 -4.21
CA SER A 350 29.95 -13.59 -3.53
C SER A 350 30.93 -14.23 -2.54
N ARG A 351 30.74 -15.50 -2.16
CA ARG A 351 31.58 -16.23 -1.21
C ARG A 351 31.90 -17.62 -1.79
N PRO A 352 32.99 -17.77 -2.54
CA PRO A 352 33.41 -19.09 -2.97
C PRO A 352 33.75 -19.93 -1.74
N ALA A 353 32.93 -20.94 -1.47
CA ALA A 353 33.13 -21.86 -0.37
C ALA A 353 34.43 -22.65 -0.60
N ASN A 354 35.25 -22.75 0.44
CA ASN A 354 36.33 -23.73 0.47
C ASN A 354 35.69 -25.11 0.24
N SER A 355 36.22 -25.88 -0.69
CA SER A 355 35.56 -27.03 -1.35
C SER A 355 35.26 -28.26 -0.46
N GLY A 356 35.11 -28.10 0.86
CA GLY A 356 34.84 -29.17 1.82
C GLY A 356 33.82 -28.84 2.93
N GLU A 357 33.29 -27.62 3.03
CA GLU A 357 32.30 -27.30 4.07
C GLU A 357 30.89 -27.68 3.62
N GLY A 358 30.47 -28.85 4.11
CA GLY A 358 29.25 -29.54 3.73
C GLY A 358 27.96 -28.76 3.97
N TRP A 359 26.91 -29.27 3.34
CA TRP A 359 25.49 -28.87 3.41
C TRP A 359 25.02 -28.25 4.75
N GLY A 360 25.54 -28.70 5.90
CA GLY A 360 25.26 -28.11 7.22
C GLY A 360 25.68 -26.63 7.36
N ALA A 361 26.85 -26.25 6.83
CA ALA A 361 27.31 -24.86 6.83
C ALA A 361 26.40 -23.97 5.95
N MET A 362 26.01 -24.47 4.78
CA MET A 362 25.05 -23.80 3.89
C MET A 362 23.69 -23.60 4.58
N ARG A 363 23.18 -24.60 5.30
CA ARG A 363 21.92 -24.49 6.06
C ARG A 363 22.01 -23.46 7.18
N ARG A 364 23.11 -23.40 7.93
CA ARG A 364 23.31 -22.41 8.99
C ARG A 364 23.32 -20.98 8.43
N GLU A 365 24.02 -20.76 7.33
CA GLU A 365 24.10 -19.45 6.68
C GLU A 365 22.77 -19.05 6.03
N LEU A 366 22.01 -20.02 5.51
CA LEU A 366 20.64 -19.82 5.04
C LEU A 366 19.74 -19.30 6.16
N SER A 367 19.77 -19.97 7.33
CA SER A 367 18.99 -19.54 8.50
C SER A 367 19.39 -18.14 8.98
N VAL A 368 20.66 -17.77 8.87
CA VAL A 368 21.14 -16.40 9.20
C VAL A 368 20.62 -15.36 8.19
N LEU A 369 20.56 -15.70 6.90
CA LEU A 369 20.01 -14.80 5.89
C LEU A 369 18.50 -14.58 6.10
N TYR A 370 17.74 -15.64 6.38
CA TYR A 370 16.32 -15.54 6.70
C TYR A 370 16.04 -14.80 8.01
N SER A 371 16.79 -15.08 9.08
CA SER A 371 16.61 -14.39 10.36
C SER A 371 16.88 -12.89 10.24
N ARG A 372 17.88 -12.49 9.43
CA ARG A 372 18.11 -11.07 9.10
C ARG A 372 16.98 -10.47 8.28
N PHE A 373 16.48 -11.20 7.28
CA PHE A 373 15.35 -10.74 6.48
C PHE A 373 14.11 -10.48 7.33
N TYR A 374 13.70 -11.46 8.15
CA TYR A 374 12.54 -11.32 9.03
C TYR A 374 12.76 -10.31 10.15
N GLY A 375 13.97 -10.19 10.69
CA GLY A 375 14.33 -9.16 11.66
C GLY A 375 14.20 -7.75 11.08
N ILE A 376 14.64 -7.53 9.84
CA ILE A 376 14.47 -6.24 9.14
C ILE A 376 12.99 -6.00 8.81
N LEU A 377 12.26 -7.03 8.37
CA LEU A 377 10.84 -6.93 8.09
C LEU A 377 10.06 -6.49 9.33
N LEU A 378 10.23 -7.19 10.46
CA LEU A 378 9.57 -6.87 11.73
C LEU A 378 10.00 -5.50 12.28
N GLY A 379 11.31 -5.23 12.27
CA GLY A 379 11.84 -3.93 12.69
C GLY A 379 11.30 -2.77 11.85
N GLY A 380 11.13 -2.97 10.55
CA GLY A 380 10.55 -1.94 9.68
C GLY A 380 9.05 -1.74 9.89
N ILE A 381 8.28 -2.75 10.34
CA ILE A 381 6.88 -2.55 10.79
C ILE A 381 6.86 -1.59 11.99
N LEU A 382 7.73 -1.82 12.98
CA LEU A 382 7.85 -0.95 14.16
C LEU A 382 8.25 0.49 13.78
N VAL A 383 9.23 0.64 12.88
CA VAL A 383 9.65 1.96 12.38
C VAL A 383 8.51 2.65 11.62
N MET A 384 7.78 1.92 10.77
CA MET A 384 6.64 2.48 10.03
C MET A 384 5.51 2.92 10.97
N TYR A 385 5.30 2.18 12.07
CA TYR A 385 4.32 2.52 13.10
C TYR A 385 4.73 3.76 13.89
N GLU A 386 5.95 3.80 14.43
CA GLU A 386 6.43 4.92 15.26
C GLU A 386 6.57 6.21 14.45
N PHE A 387 7.06 6.12 13.21
CA PHE A 387 7.30 7.27 12.33
C PHE A 387 6.23 7.44 11.25
N HIS A 388 4.97 7.06 11.55
CA HIS A 388 3.85 7.21 10.62
C HIS A 388 3.73 8.65 10.04
N SER A 389 4.01 9.68 10.84
CA SER A 389 4.02 11.08 10.40
C SER A 389 5.02 11.37 9.26
N TYR A 390 6.05 10.55 9.10
CA TYR A 390 7.09 10.66 8.06
C TYR A 390 6.94 9.60 6.95
N LEU A 391 5.73 9.08 6.74
CA LEU A 391 5.45 8.01 5.77
C LEU A 391 5.91 8.35 4.34
N ARG A 392 5.75 9.59 3.88
CA ARG A 392 6.18 10.01 2.52
C ARG A 392 7.71 9.92 2.33
N PRO A 393 8.56 10.49 3.20
CA PRO A 393 10.00 10.25 3.19
C PRO A 393 10.40 8.77 3.29
N ILE A 394 9.73 7.99 4.16
CA ILE A 394 10.01 6.56 4.32
C ILE A 394 9.73 5.80 3.02
N LEU A 395 8.63 6.11 2.34
CA LEU A 395 8.32 5.53 1.02
C LEU A 395 9.39 5.90 -0.01
N LEU A 396 9.84 7.16 -0.08
CA LEU A 396 10.93 7.55 -1.00
C LEU A 396 12.22 6.76 -0.72
N LEU A 397 12.57 6.56 0.55
CA LEU A 397 13.71 5.71 0.94
C LEU A 397 13.51 4.26 0.48
N MET A 398 12.30 3.72 0.61
CA MET A 398 12.00 2.36 0.15
C MET A 398 12.04 2.22 -1.38
N TYR A 399 11.65 3.25 -2.13
CA TYR A 399 11.77 3.32 -3.59
C TYR A 399 13.19 3.67 -4.09
N SER A 400 14.17 3.82 -3.19
CA SER A 400 15.58 4.06 -3.53
C SER A 400 16.37 2.77 -3.83
N PHE A 401 15.69 1.68 -4.19
CA PHE A 401 16.27 0.33 -4.22
C PHE A 401 17.32 0.14 -5.32
N TRP A 402 17.41 1.01 -6.34
CA TRP A 402 18.47 0.95 -7.35
C TRP A 402 19.81 1.54 -6.88
N ILE A 403 19.79 2.45 -5.90
CA ILE A 403 20.99 3.14 -5.40
C ILE A 403 22.07 2.16 -4.91
N PRO A 404 21.75 1.10 -4.13
CA PRO A 404 22.73 0.10 -3.74
C PRO A 404 23.48 -0.54 -4.93
N GLN A 405 22.83 -0.74 -6.07
CA GLN A 405 23.48 -1.28 -7.27
C GLN A 405 24.38 -0.24 -7.93
N ILE A 406 23.92 1.01 -8.07
CA ILE A 406 24.72 2.11 -8.62
C ILE A 406 26.04 2.24 -7.85
N VAL A 407 25.96 2.22 -6.52
CA VAL A 407 27.13 2.28 -5.63
C VAL A 407 28.03 1.04 -5.81
N THR A 408 27.44 -0.15 -5.90
CA THR A 408 28.21 -1.39 -6.10
C THR A 408 28.96 -1.39 -7.44
N ASN A 409 28.32 -0.90 -8.51
CA ASN A 409 28.93 -0.79 -9.84
C ASN A 409 30.17 0.09 -9.82
N ILE A 410 30.10 1.24 -9.13
CA ILE A 410 31.21 2.19 -9.00
C ILE A 410 32.38 1.55 -8.24
N ILE A 411 32.08 0.95 -7.08
CA ILE A 411 33.11 0.40 -6.18
C ILE A 411 33.79 -0.82 -6.82
N ARG A 412 33.03 -1.75 -7.40
CA ARG A 412 33.53 -3.02 -7.93
C ARG A 412 33.87 -2.99 -9.43
N ASP A 413 33.76 -1.83 -10.08
CA ASP A 413 33.94 -1.67 -11.54
C ASP A 413 33.15 -2.71 -12.36
N SER A 414 31.91 -2.98 -11.93
CA SER A 414 31.11 -4.07 -12.51
C SER A 414 30.56 -3.66 -13.86
N ARG A 415 30.94 -4.39 -14.92
CA ARG A 415 30.39 -4.21 -16.27
C ARG A 415 29.15 -5.08 -16.47
N LYS A 416 28.09 -4.46 -16.98
CA LYS A 416 26.82 -5.09 -17.36
C LYS A 416 26.27 -6.09 -16.31
N PRO A 417 26.05 -5.66 -15.06
CA PRO A 417 25.56 -6.54 -13.99
C PRO A 417 24.08 -6.93 -14.15
N LEU A 418 23.29 -6.08 -14.79
CA LEU A 418 21.85 -6.21 -14.92
C LEU A 418 21.44 -6.11 -16.38
N HIS A 419 20.41 -6.87 -16.73
CA HIS A 419 19.81 -6.83 -18.05
C HIS A 419 18.97 -5.53 -18.24
N PRO A 420 19.10 -4.80 -19.36
CA PRO A 420 18.39 -3.53 -19.55
C PRO A 420 16.86 -3.64 -19.46
N HIS A 421 16.29 -4.72 -20.01
CA HIS A 421 14.85 -4.97 -19.93
C HIS A 421 14.38 -5.24 -18.50
N TYR A 422 15.24 -5.80 -17.64
CA TYR A 422 14.94 -5.96 -16.22
C TYR A 422 14.91 -4.61 -15.51
N ILE A 423 15.88 -3.73 -15.79
CA ILE A 423 15.91 -2.37 -15.21
C ILE A 423 14.63 -1.61 -15.55
N LEU A 424 14.29 -1.52 -16.84
CA LEU A 424 13.09 -0.81 -17.31
C LEU A 424 11.80 -1.47 -16.81
N GLY A 425 11.67 -2.79 -17.00
CA GLY A 425 10.47 -3.53 -16.59
C GLY A 425 10.20 -3.44 -15.08
N MET A 426 11.22 -3.59 -14.25
CA MET A 426 11.07 -3.49 -12.79
C MET A 426 10.73 -2.06 -12.33
N THR A 427 11.27 -1.04 -12.99
CA THR A 427 10.92 0.35 -12.67
C THR A 427 9.45 0.67 -12.97
N ILE A 428 8.96 0.25 -14.14
CA ILE A 428 7.59 0.50 -14.58
C ILE A 428 6.60 -0.28 -13.71
N THR A 429 6.84 -1.57 -13.51
CA THR A 429 5.96 -2.43 -12.71
C THR A 429 5.87 -1.99 -11.26
N ARG A 430 6.97 -1.55 -10.63
CA ARG A 430 6.95 -1.07 -9.24
C ARG A 430 6.33 0.33 -9.08
N LEU A 431 6.25 1.13 -10.14
CA LEU A 431 5.52 2.41 -10.13
C LEU A 431 3.99 2.26 -10.22
N ALA A 432 3.48 1.11 -10.68
CA ALA A 432 2.05 0.91 -10.92
C ALA A 432 1.18 1.15 -9.66
N ILE A 433 1.56 0.55 -8.53
CA ILE A 433 0.82 0.67 -7.27
C ILE A 433 0.83 2.11 -6.72
N PRO A 434 1.99 2.78 -6.50
CA PRO A 434 1.98 4.14 -5.95
C PRO A 434 1.30 5.14 -6.89
N LEU A 435 1.41 4.97 -8.21
CA LEU A 435 0.70 5.83 -9.16
C LEU A 435 -0.82 5.60 -9.14
N TYR A 436 -1.28 4.36 -8.97
CA TYR A 436 -2.70 4.10 -8.78
C TYR A 436 -3.23 4.75 -7.49
N VAL A 437 -2.50 4.59 -6.38
CA VAL A 437 -2.95 5.05 -5.07
C VAL A 437 -2.95 6.57 -4.95
N PHE A 438 -1.86 7.24 -5.37
CA PHE A 438 -1.67 8.67 -5.18
C PHE A 438 -1.96 9.52 -6.42
N GLY A 439 -2.02 8.92 -7.62
CA GLY A 439 -2.21 9.63 -8.88
C GLY A 439 -3.63 9.51 -9.45
N CYS A 440 -4.35 8.42 -9.17
CA CYS A 440 -5.71 8.23 -9.68
C CYS A 440 -6.73 8.99 -8.81
N PRO A 441 -7.54 9.91 -9.37
CA PRO A 441 -8.59 10.61 -8.62
C PRO A 441 -9.72 9.68 -8.19
N ASN A 442 -9.91 8.56 -8.93
CA ASN A 442 -10.92 7.54 -8.67
C ASN A 442 -10.28 6.29 -8.04
N ASN A 443 -9.41 6.48 -7.05
CA ASN A 443 -8.79 5.37 -6.34
C ASN A 443 -9.80 4.65 -5.42
N PHE A 444 -9.58 3.34 -5.25
CA PHE A 444 -10.35 2.54 -4.29
C PHE A 444 -10.22 3.11 -2.85
N MET A 445 -9.01 3.49 -2.43
CA MET A 445 -8.74 3.98 -1.06
C MET A 445 -9.19 5.43 -0.78
N ARG A 446 -9.82 6.13 -1.74
CA ARG A 446 -10.31 7.53 -1.61
C ARG A 446 -9.28 8.54 -1.06
N ILE A 447 -7.99 8.29 -1.28
CA ILE A 447 -6.91 9.21 -0.90
C ILE A 447 -6.90 10.37 -1.90
N GLN A 448 -6.79 11.61 -1.42
CA GLN A 448 -6.71 12.77 -2.31
C GLN A 448 -5.48 12.67 -3.24
N PRO A 449 -5.65 12.88 -4.55
CA PRO A 449 -4.56 12.73 -5.50
C PRO A 449 -3.51 13.84 -5.33
N ASP A 450 -2.26 13.45 -5.13
CA ASP A 450 -1.12 14.36 -5.01
C ASP A 450 -0.21 14.23 -6.23
N LYS A 451 -0.52 15.03 -7.26
CA LYS A 451 0.20 15.01 -8.54
C LYS A 451 1.67 15.36 -8.38
N THR A 452 2.00 16.27 -7.47
CA THR A 452 3.38 16.72 -7.22
C THR A 452 4.21 15.56 -6.70
N TRP A 453 3.70 14.83 -5.71
CA TRP A 453 4.40 13.66 -5.16
C TRP A 453 4.60 12.55 -6.21
N CYS A 454 3.59 12.27 -7.05
CA CYS A 454 3.72 11.28 -8.13
C CYS A 454 4.80 11.67 -9.15
N VAL A 455 4.83 12.94 -9.59
CA VAL A 455 5.85 13.43 -10.52
C VAL A 455 7.25 13.35 -9.89
N CYS A 456 7.39 13.72 -8.62
CA CYS A 456 8.64 13.57 -7.87
C CYS A 456 9.09 12.10 -7.82
N LEU A 457 8.20 11.16 -7.50
CA LEU A 457 8.52 9.73 -7.45
C LEU A 457 8.92 9.17 -8.82
N CYS A 458 8.17 9.50 -9.88
CA CYS A 458 8.49 9.10 -11.25
C CYS A 458 9.86 9.63 -11.69
N THR A 459 10.14 10.90 -11.41
CA THR A 459 11.41 11.53 -11.74
C THR A 459 12.55 10.91 -10.94
N PHE A 460 12.34 10.65 -9.65
CA PHE A 460 13.33 10.03 -8.78
C PHE A 460 13.68 8.60 -9.20
N MET A 461 12.68 7.77 -9.50
CA MET A 461 12.90 6.40 -9.99
C MET A 461 13.45 6.37 -11.42
N GLY A 462 12.95 7.23 -12.30
CA GLY A 462 13.42 7.37 -13.67
C GLY A 462 14.88 7.84 -13.73
N PHE A 463 15.27 8.75 -12.84
CA PHE A 463 16.66 9.18 -12.72
C PHE A 463 17.57 8.03 -12.27
N GLN A 464 17.18 7.27 -11.24
CA GLN A 464 17.93 6.11 -10.78
C GLN A 464 18.11 5.06 -11.89
N SER A 465 17.06 4.76 -12.64
CA SER A 465 17.11 3.77 -13.74
C SER A 465 17.94 4.26 -14.91
N LEU A 466 17.83 5.55 -15.25
CA LEU A 466 18.65 6.20 -16.27
C LEU A 466 20.14 6.10 -15.91
N VAL A 467 20.53 6.41 -14.67
CA VAL A 467 21.92 6.28 -14.22
C VAL A 467 22.43 4.84 -14.39
N LEU A 468 21.62 3.82 -14.06
CA LEU A 468 22.00 2.42 -14.27
C LEU A 468 22.14 2.04 -15.76
N LEU A 469 21.25 2.52 -16.63
CA LEU A 469 21.33 2.28 -18.08
C LEU A 469 22.57 2.98 -18.67
N VAL A 470 22.84 4.19 -18.22
CA VAL A 470 24.05 4.93 -18.59
C VAL A 470 25.30 4.17 -18.14
N GLN A 471 25.34 3.65 -16.91
CA GLN A 471 26.42 2.76 -16.44
C GLN A 471 26.55 1.47 -17.26
N HIS A 472 25.44 0.96 -17.82
CA HIS A 472 25.43 -0.23 -18.67
C HIS A 472 26.10 0.02 -20.03
N TYR A 473 25.82 1.16 -20.69
CA TYR A 473 26.33 1.47 -22.02
C TYR A 473 27.70 2.16 -22.01
N PHE A 474 27.89 3.18 -21.16
CA PHE A 474 29.11 3.99 -21.10
C PHE A 474 30.11 3.49 -20.05
N GLY A 475 29.75 2.48 -19.27
CA GLY A 475 30.58 1.90 -18.21
C GLY A 475 30.31 2.50 -16.82
N SER A 476 30.69 1.75 -15.79
CA SER A 476 30.42 2.02 -14.37
C SER A 476 30.92 3.39 -13.84
N ARG A 477 31.94 3.97 -14.47
CA ARG A 477 32.75 5.10 -13.96
C ARG A 477 32.74 6.35 -14.86
N CYS A 478 31.88 6.40 -15.88
CA CYS A 478 31.88 7.50 -16.86
C CYS A 478 31.57 8.90 -16.27
N PHE A 479 30.95 9.00 -15.09
CA PHE A 479 30.55 10.26 -14.45
C PHE A 479 31.33 10.65 -13.19
N ILE A 480 32.41 9.95 -12.83
CA ILE A 480 33.06 10.14 -11.51
C ILE A 480 34.51 10.63 -11.65
N PRO A 481 34.89 11.74 -10.98
CA PRO A 481 36.27 12.22 -10.93
C PRO A 481 37.22 11.16 -10.35
N ARG A 482 38.39 10.99 -10.97
CA ARG A 482 39.39 9.96 -10.62
C ARG A 482 39.83 9.96 -9.15
N GLN A 483 39.67 11.09 -8.44
CA GLN A 483 40.06 11.29 -7.04
C GLN A 483 39.21 10.51 -6.01
N ILE A 484 37.99 10.10 -6.37
CA ILE A 484 37.04 9.42 -5.47
C ILE A 484 37.04 7.89 -5.69
N LEU A 485 37.75 7.42 -6.73
CA LEU A 485 37.75 6.01 -7.11
C LEU A 485 38.65 5.18 -6.18
N PRO A 486 38.23 3.96 -5.81
CA PRO A 486 39.10 3.05 -5.09
C PRO A 486 40.28 2.60 -5.96
N GLU A 487 41.43 2.45 -5.32
CA GLU A 487 42.67 1.98 -5.95
C GLU A 487 42.48 0.56 -6.51
N LYS A 488 42.81 0.40 -7.79
CA LYS A 488 42.60 -0.81 -8.59
C LYS A 488 43.87 -1.65 -8.58
N TYR A 489 43.74 -2.96 -8.40
CA TYR A 489 44.90 -3.85 -8.52
C TYR A 489 45.33 -3.92 -10.00
N SER A 490 46.58 -3.55 -10.29
CA SER A 490 47.13 -3.68 -11.63
C SER A 490 47.56 -5.12 -11.88
N TYR A 491 46.77 -5.82 -12.70
CA TYR A 491 47.11 -7.16 -13.20
C TYR A 491 48.34 -7.14 -14.12
N TYR A 492 48.68 -5.98 -14.66
CA TYR A 492 49.88 -5.74 -15.46
C TYR A 492 50.96 -5.16 -14.53
N ARG A 493 51.78 -6.03 -13.95
CA ARG A 493 52.99 -5.65 -13.20
C ARG A 493 54.20 -5.93 -14.08
N ARG A 494 55.14 -4.98 -14.19
CA ARG A 494 56.43 -5.20 -14.86
C ARG A 494 57.34 -6.00 -13.92
N PHE A 495 58.03 -7.00 -14.45
CA PHE A 495 59.01 -7.79 -13.72
C PHE A 495 60.40 -7.46 -14.24
N ASP A 496 61.36 -7.33 -13.33
CA ASP A 496 62.77 -7.15 -13.68
C ASP A 496 63.37 -8.46 -14.20
N GLN A 497 64.24 -8.29 -15.18
CA GLN A 497 64.71 -9.27 -16.16
C GLN A 497 65.82 -10.19 -15.61
N ASP A 498 65.72 -10.64 -14.36
CA ASP A 498 66.82 -11.39 -13.70
C ASP A 498 66.61 -12.89 -13.59
N SER A 499 65.51 -13.44 -14.15
CA SER A 499 65.38 -14.90 -14.25
C SER A 499 64.68 -15.32 -15.55
N ASN A 500 65.40 -16.06 -16.38
CA ASN A 500 64.87 -16.82 -17.53
C ASN A 500 63.93 -17.94 -17.04
N ARG A 501 62.82 -17.58 -16.40
CA ARG A 501 61.78 -18.52 -15.96
C ARG A 501 60.67 -18.55 -17.00
N THR A 502 60.70 -19.54 -17.88
CA THR A 502 59.54 -19.90 -18.70
C THR A 502 58.45 -20.39 -17.76
N THR A 503 57.36 -19.61 -17.62
CA THR A 503 56.20 -20.01 -16.82
C THR A 503 55.09 -20.46 -17.77
N ASP A 504 54.49 -21.61 -17.53
CA ASP A 504 53.40 -22.11 -18.38
C ASP A 504 52.04 -21.62 -17.87
N CYS A 505 51.17 -21.20 -18.77
CA CYS A 505 49.81 -20.82 -18.41
C CYS A 505 48.97 -22.08 -18.15
N VAL A 506 48.52 -22.29 -16.91
CA VAL A 506 47.71 -23.47 -16.52
C VAL A 506 46.36 -23.56 -17.27
N ILE A 507 45.88 -22.45 -17.83
CA ILE A 507 44.58 -22.40 -18.55
C ILE A 507 44.70 -22.99 -19.96
N CYS A 508 45.74 -22.65 -20.71
CA CYS A 508 45.94 -23.10 -22.10
C CYS A 508 47.13 -24.04 -22.28
N MET A 509 47.90 -24.30 -21.23
CA MET A 509 49.09 -25.14 -21.19
C MET A 509 50.22 -24.70 -22.14
N ALA A 510 50.21 -23.43 -22.59
CA ALA A 510 51.26 -22.87 -23.43
C ALA A 510 52.22 -21.99 -22.60
N ALA A 511 53.48 -21.92 -23.04
CA ALA A 511 54.50 -21.09 -22.41
C ALA A 511 54.13 -19.59 -22.46
N ILE A 512 54.42 -18.89 -21.37
CA ILE A 512 54.28 -17.43 -21.27
C ILE A 512 55.66 -16.84 -21.52
N ASP A 513 55.79 -16.12 -22.64
CA ASP A 513 57.02 -15.40 -22.94
C ASP A 513 57.07 -14.11 -22.11
N LEU A 514 57.86 -14.13 -21.03
CA LEU A 514 58.07 -12.99 -20.13
C LEU A 514 59.05 -11.96 -20.72
N SER A 515 59.68 -12.25 -21.87
CA SER A 515 60.66 -11.37 -22.53
C SER A 515 60.01 -10.32 -23.44
N GLN A 516 58.78 -10.56 -23.92
CA GLN A 516 58.05 -9.65 -24.80
C GLN A 516 57.15 -8.68 -24.03
N ARG A 517 57.16 -7.41 -24.45
CA ARG A 517 56.42 -6.25 -23.90
C ARG A 517 55.08 -6.60 -23.24
N SER A 518 55.07 -6.63 -21.90
CA SER A 518 54.07 -6.23 -20.88
C SER A 518 52.53 -6.29 -21.11
N GLY A 519 52.01 -6.61 -22.29
CA GLY A 519 50.57 -6.55 -22.63
C GLY A 519 49.87 -7.92 -22.65
N ASP A 520 50.62 -9.01 -22.83
CA ASP A 520 50.04 -10.35 -23.02
C ASP A 520 50.09 -11.24 -21.78
N CYS A 521 50.65 -10.75 -20.68
CA CYS A 521 50.70 -11.47 -19.39
C CYS A 521 49.97 -10.69 -18.30
N MET A 522 49.14 -11.39 -17.52
CA MET A 522 48.52 -10.89 -16.30
C MET A 522 49.00 -11.68 -15.09
N VAL A 523 49.18 -10.97 -13.97
CA VAL A 523 49.57 -11.56 -12.69
C VAL A 523 48.50 -11.32 -11.66
N THR A 524 48.20 -12.39 -10.93
CA THR A 524 47.20 -12.40 -9.85
C THR A 524 47.84 -11.94 -8.52
N PRO A 525 47.07 -11.47 -7.52
CA PRO A 525 47.61 -11.10 -6.21
C PRO A 525 48.23 -12.25 -5.39
N CYS A 526 48.11 -13.49 -5.87
CA CYS A 526 48.84 -14.66 -5.37
C CYS A 526 50.11 -14.97 -6.18
N ASP A 527 50.54 -14.03 -7.02
CA ASP A 527 51.75 -14.07 -7.85
C ASP A 527 51.80 -15.24 -8.85
N HIS A 528 50.63 -15.70 -9.33
CA HIS A 528 50.52 -16.64 -10.46
C HIS A 528 50.33 -15.89 -11.80
N PHE A 529 51.00 -16.40 -12.83
CA PHE A 529 51.10 -15.84 -14.18
C PHE A 529 50.16 -16.53 -15.16
N PHE A 530 49.53 -15.75 -16.04
CA PHE A 530 48.63 -16.25 -17.08
C PHE A 530 48.69 -15.35 -18.33
N HIS A 531 48.32 -15.87 -19.50
CA HIS A 531 48.06 -15.00 -20.65
C HIS A 531 46.87 -14.08 -20.37
N SER A 532 46.94 -12.83 -20.82
CA SER A 532 45.89 -11.81 -20.62
C SER A 532 44.52 -12.31 -21.10
N GLY A 533 44.44 -12.84 -22.31
CA GLY A 533 43.21 -13.40 -22.89
C GLY A 533 42.71 -14.68 -22.22
N CYS A 534 43.60 -15.45 -21.58
CA CYS A 534 43.22 -16.66 -20.84
C CYS A 534 42.61 -16.30 -19.48
N LEU A 535 43.29 -15.44 -18.71
CA LEU A 535 42.79 -15.03 -17.40
C LEU A 535 41.51 -14.20 -17.51
N GLN A 536 41.38 -13.35 -18.53
CA GLN A 536 40.16 -12.57 -18.75
C GLN A 536 38.93 -13.45 -18.99
N ARG A 537 39.04 -14.44 -19.91
CA ARG A 537 37.97 -15.42 -20.15
C ARG A 537 37.66 -16.26 -18.91
N TRP A 538 38.67 -16.58 -18.11
CA TRP A 538 38.47 -17.30 -16.85
C TRP A 538 37.72 -16.45 -15.82
N MET A 539 38.08 -15.17 -15.65
CA MET A 539 37.40 -14.22 -14.75
C MET A 539 35.94 -13.99 -15.14
N ASP A 540 35.61 -14.11 -16.43
CA ASP A 540 34.21 -14.09 -16.91
C ASP A 540 33.41 -15.31 -16.47
N ILE A 541 34.06 -16.41 -16.09
CA ILE A 541 33.39 -17.64 -15.60
C ILE A 541 33.46 -17.71 -14.06
N LYS A 542 34.65 -17.55 -13.46
CA LYS A 542 34.90 -17.62 -12.02
C LYS A 542 35.94 -16.60 -11.56
N MET A 543 35.65 -15.90 -10.46
CA MET A 543 36.54 -14.88 -9.86
C MET A 543 37.55 -15.49 -8.85
N GLU A 544 38.23 -16.57 -9.25
CA GLU A 544 39.19 -17.30 -8.44
C GLU A 544 40.44 -17.64 -9.28
N CYS A 545 41.62 -17.66 -8.66
CA CYS A 545 42.85 -18.05 -9.32
C CYS A 545 42.79 -19.53 -9.77
N PRO A 546 43.04 -19.85 -11.06
CA PRO A 546 43.06 -21.24 -11.54
C PRO A 546 44.02 -22.17 -10.77
N THR A 547 45.14 -21.63 -10.31
CA THR A 547 46.20 -22.42 -9.65
C THR A 547 45.90 -22.67 -8.17
N CYS A 548 45.55 -21.63 -7.41
CA CYS A 548 45.42 -21.74 -5.94
C CYS A 548 44.01 -21.45 -5.40
N ARG A 549 43.03 -21.19 -6.26
CA ARG A 549 41.62 -20.88 -5.91
C ARG A 549 41.42 -19.66 -5.00
N ARG A 550 42.46 -18.86 -4.77
CA ARG A 550 42.34 -17.58 -4.04
C ARG A 550 41.46 -16.62 -4.83
N SER A 551 40.56 -15.91 -4.14
CA SER A 551 39.66 -14.95 -4.77
C SER A 551 40.43 -13.81 -5.44
N LEU A 552 40.02 -13.46 -6.66
CA LEU A 552 40.63 -12.40 -7.44
C LEU A 552 39.87 -11.07 -7.23
N PRO A 553 40.57 -9.93 -7.04
CA PRO A 553 39.93 -8.63 -7.09
C PRO A 553 39.36 -8.35 -8.49
N PRO A 554 38.44 -7.38 -8.64
CA PRO A 554 38.02 -6.95 -9.97
C PRO A 554 39.16 -6.23 -10.70
N ALA A 555 39.41 -6.66 -11.95
CA ALA A 555 40.46 -6.20 -12.86
C ALA A 555 40.10 -4.97 -13.68
#